data_AF-A0ABD1EGH1-F1
#
_entry.id   AF-A0ABD1EGH1-F1
#
_cell.length_a   1.000
_cell.length_b   1.000
_cell.length_c   1.000
_cell.angle_alpha   90.00
_cell.angle_beta   90.00
_cell.angle_gamma   90.00
#
_symmetry.space_group_name_H-M   'P 1'
#
loop_
_entity.id
_entity.type
_entity.pdbx_description
1 polymer ?
#
loop_
_entity_poly.entity_id
_entity_poly.type
_entity_poly.pdbx_seq_one_letter_code
_entity_poly.pdbx_strand_id
1 'polypeptide(L)'
;MDTTKKKDYPPGWNDPPVLNYSPSNPPPKSRILNKRVAFPLGGSTAPQKPLESSNQPPTSNQCIENLHKEASEKFNKILENISNEIAKEQISQMLLAWQGGKFSENVQNVLTELSSSLLEDNTVKVNELHLKLAMIPEEAIKQYLSALKCLMHR
;
A
#
# COMPACT_ATOMS: atom_id res chain seq x y z
N MET A 1 38.59 -35.08 35.25
CA MET A 1 39.14 -34.22 34.20
C MET A 1 37.97 -33.84 33.30
N ASP A 2 37.54 -32.59 33.47
CA ASP A 2 36.69 -31.68 32.65
C ASP A 2 36.42 -32.10 31.19
N THR A 3 35.29 -31.80 30.53
CA THR A 3 34.62 -30.49 30.41
C THR A 3 33.17 -30.62 29.91
N THR A 4 32.23 -29.90 30.53
CA THR A 4 30.89 -29.62 29.99
C THR A 4 30.97 -28.51 28.92
N LYS A 5 30.71 -28.84 27.65
CA LYS A 5 30.66 -27.86 26.55
C LYS A 5 29.40 -27.00 26.66
N LYS A 6 29.56 -25.73 27.08
CA LYS A 6 28.56 -24.67 26.92
C LYS A 6 28.53 -24.25 25.44
N LYS A 7 27.33 -24.20 24.85
CA LYS A 7 27.11 -23.67 23.50
C LYS A 7 27.18 -22.14 23.57
N ASP A 8 28.19 -21.58 22.94
CA ASP A 8 28.41 -20.15 22.76
C ASP A 8 27.52 -19.69 21.59
N TYR A 9 26.40 -19.04 21.89
CA TYR A 9 25.60 -18.39 20.87
C TYR A 9 26.12 -16.97 20.69
N PRO A 10 26.29 -16.46 19.45
CA PRO A 10 26.56 -15.05 19.26
C PRO A 10 25.42 -14.26 19.89
N PRO A 11 25.69 -13.18 20.65
CA PRO A 11 24.65 -12.38 21.29
C PRO A 11 23.67 -11.94 20.20
N GLY A 12 22.49 -12.55 20.23
CA GLY A 12 21.49 -12.41 19.21
C GLY A 12 20.96 -10.98 19.23
N TRP A 13 20.64 -10.50 18.04
CA TRP A 13 19.90 -9.28 17.72
C TRP A 13 18.51 -9.17 18.38
N ASN A 14 18.21 -10.02 19.37
CA ASN A 14 16.96 -10.16 20.09
C ASN A 14 17.15 -10.15 21.63
N ASP A 15 18.30 -9.68 22.12
CA ASP A 15 18.48 -9.38 23.54
C ASP A 15 17.88 -7.98 23.82
N PRO A 16 16.80 -7.86 24.61
CA PRO A 16 16.22 -6.57 24.90
C PRO A 16 17.22 -5.73 25.70
N PRO A 17 17.30 -4.40 25.46
CA PRO A 17 18.20 -3.56 26.21
C PRO A 17 17.90 -3.67 27.71
N VAL A 18 18.92 -4.03 28.49
CA VAL A 18 18.81 -4.09 29.95
C VAL A 18 18.70 -2.66 30.47
N LEU A 19 17.48 -2.22 30.78
CA LEU A 19 17.23 -0.90 31.35
C LEU A 19 17.74 -0.89 32.79
N ASN A 20 18.91 -0.28 33.01
CA ASN A 20 19.51 -0.13 34.32
C ASN A 20 18.69 0.89 35.15
N TYR A 21 17.66 0.41 35.84
CA TYR A 21 16.86 1.22 36.77
C TYR A 21 17.67 1.52 38.02
N SER A 22 18.42 2.63 38.00
CA SER A 22 18.96 3.22 39.22
C SER A 22 17.89 4.14 39.83
N PRO A 23 17.40 3.90 41.06
CA PRO A 23 16.43 4.79 41.72
C PRO A 23 16.99 6.20 41.98
N SER A 24 18.30 6.38 41.79
CA SER A 24 19.01 7.65 41.96
C SER A 24 18.93 8.58 40.75
N ASN A 25 18.44 8.13 39.58
CA ASN A 25 18.41 8.95 38.37
C ASN A 25 17.11 8.72 37.55
N PRO A 26 15.99 9.38 37.90
CA PRO A 26 14.74 9.22 37.18
C PRO A 26 14.86 9.78 35.74
N PRO A 27 14.26 9.13 34.73
CA PRO A 27 14.30 9.62 33.36
C PRO A 27 13.63 11.00 33.25
N PRO A 28 14.16 11.90 32.39
CA PRO A 28 13.60 13.23 32.21
C PRO A 28 12.16 13.11 31.71
N LYS A 29 11.22 13.72 32.45
CA LYS A 29 9.80 13.82 32.09
C LYS A 29 9.70 14.64 30.81
N SER A 30 9.82 13.99 29.66
CA SER A 30 9.41 14.56 28.38
C SER A 30 7.95 14.96 28.51
N ARG A 31 7.71 16.27 28.63
CA ARG A 31 6.39 16.87 28.53
C ARG A 31 5.98 16.72 27.07
N ILE A 32 5.54 15.52 26.70
CA ILE A 32 4.73 15.29 25.51
C ILE A 32 3.40 15.96 25.83
N LEU A 33 3.38 17.25 25.55
CA LEU A 33 2.18 18.06 25.45
C LEU A 33 1.40 17.45 24.28
N ASN A 34 0.58 16.46 24.59
CA ASN A 34 -0.47 16.00 23.70
C ASN A 34 -1.25 17.25 23.27
N LYS A 35 -0.99 17.67 22.04
CA LYS A 35 -1.62 18.82 21.40
C LYS A 35 -3.08 18.41 21.24
N ARG A 36 -3.92 18.70 22.22
CA ARG A 36 -5.36 18.55 22.09
C ARG A 36 -5.73 19.45 20.91
N VAL A 37 -6.16 18.84 19.82
CA VAL A 37 -6.74 19.52 18.67
C VAL A 37 -7.82 20.44 19.22
N ALA A 38 -7.59 21.75 19.15
CA ALA A 38 -8.58 22.75 19.52
C ALA A 38 -9.56 22.85 18.36
N PHE A 39 -10.78 22.32 18.56
CA PHE A 39 -11.91 22.59 17.69
C PHE A 39 -12.23 24.10 17.75
N PRO A 40 -12.57 24.75 16.63
CA PRO A 40 -13.08 26.11 16.69
C PRO A 40 -14.47 26.11 17.33
N LEU A 41 -14.58 26.61 18.57
CA LEU A 41 -15.85 27.11 19.09
C LEU A 41 -16.15 28.43 18.38
N GLY A 42 -16.83 28.33 17.24
CA GLY A 42 -17.57 29.42 16.62
C GLY A 42 -18.99 28.95 16.41
N GLY A 43 -19.92 29.43 17.23
CA GLY A 43 -21.33 29.07 17.13
C GLY A 43 -21.93 29.52 15.80
N SER A 44 -22.77 28.69 15.22
CA SER A 44 -24.09 29.02 14.63
C SER A 44 -24.67 27.79 13.92
N THR A 45 -25.85 27.40 14.39
CA THR A 45 -26.87 26.49 13.83
C THR A 45 -26.85 26.20 12.31
N ALA A 46 -26.75 24.92 11.93
CA ALA A 46 -27.54 24.27 10.87
C ALA A 46 -27.37 22.73 10.91
N PRO A 47 -28.42 21.93 10.68
CA PRO A 47 -28.28 20.47 10.59
C PRO A 47 -27.83 20.08 9.17
N GLN A 48 -26.56 19.71 9.00
CA GLN A 48 -26.09 19.05 7.79
C GLN A 48 -25.72 17.59 8.07
N LYS A 49 -26.46 16.73 7.34
CA LYS A 49 -26.31 15.31 7.03
C LYS A 49 -24.91 14.72 7.25
N PRO A 50 -24.77 13.47 7.77
CA PRO A 50 -23.47 12.84 7.93
C PRO A 50 -22.85 12.58 6.56
N LEU A 51 -21.73 13.24 6.26
CA LEU A 51 -20.76 12.78 5.27
C LEU A 51 -19.80 11.84 5.98
N GLU A 52 -19.70 10.62 5.47
CA GLU A 52 -18.80 9.58 5.95
C GLU A 52 -17.37 10.11 6.05
N SER A 53 -16.82 10.02 7.26
CA SER A 53 -15.42 10.28 7.53
C SER A 53 -14.57 9.14 6.98
N SER A 54 -14.01 9.31 5.79
CA SER A 54 -12.80 8.56 5.43
C SER A 54 -11.60 9.25 6.10
N ASN A 55 -11.29 8.82 7.33
CA ASN A 55 -10.01 9.13 7.97
C ASN A 55 -8.91 8.31 7.27
N GLN A 56 -8.41 8.78 6.13
CA GLN A 56 -7.12 8.31 5.62
C GLN A 56 -6.02 9.30 6.02
N PRO A 57 -4.88 8.82 6.59
CA PRO A 57 -3.77 9.69 6.95
C PRO A 57 -3.09 10.26 5.69
N PRO A 58 -2.74 11.56 5.64
CA PRO A 58 -1.93 12.10 4.57
C PRO A 58 -0.48 11.64 4.81
N THR A 59 -0.09 10.53 4.21
CA THR A 59 1.28 10.00 4.30
C THR A 59 1.99 10.19 2.97
N SER A 60 2.62 11.36 2.84
CA SER A 60 3.89 11.61 2.14
C SER A 60 4.27 10.61 1.03
N ASN A 61 3.58 10.65 -0.12
CA ASN A 61 3.96 9.91 -1.33
C ASN A 61 3.48 10.62 -2.62
N GLN A 62 3.59 11.95 -2.66
CA GLN A 62 3.00 12.80 -3.70
C GLN A 62 3.48 12.48 -5.15
N CYS A 63 4.61 11.77 -5.32
CA CYS A 63 5.09 11.30 -6.63
C CYS A 63 4.40 10.01 -7.10
N ILE A 64 4.10 9.09 -6.18
CA ILE A 64 3.35 7.84 -6.47
C ILE A 64 1.87 8.14 -6.75
N GLU A 65 1.32 9.18 -6.12
CA GLU A 65 -0.09 9.53 -6.28
C GLU A 65 -0.47 9.91 -7.71
N ASN A 66 0.38 10.63 -8.45
CA ASN A 66 0.05 11.01 -9.83
C ASN A 66 0.02 9.80 -10.77
N LEU A 67 1.00 8.89 -10.62
CA LEU A 67 1.08 7.68 -11.42
C LEU A 67 -0.09 6.74 -11.12
N HIS A 68 -0.40 6.55 -9.83
CA HIS A 68 -1.54 5.77 -9.38
C HIS A 68 -2.87 6.37 -9.84
N LYS A 69 -3.03 7.69 -9.77
CA LYS A 69 -4.23 8.39 -10.20
C LYS A 69 -4.48 8.20 -11.70
N GLU A 70 -3.46 8.45 -12.51
CA GLU A 70 -3.57 8.27 -13.96
C GLU A 70 -3.91 6.81 -14.31
N ALA A 71 -3.19 5.84 -13.73
CA ALA A 71 -3.46 4.43 -13.95
C ALA A 71 -4.88 4.04 -13.50
N SER A 72 -5.34 4.55 -12.37
CA SER A 72 -6.68 4.29 -11.83
C SER A 72 -7.78 4.79 -12.76
N GLU A 73 -7.66 6.01 -13.31
CA GLU A 73 -8.63 6.53 -14.28
C GLU A 73 -8.70 5.65 -15.54
N LYS A 74 -7.54 5.22 -16.04
CA LYS A 74 -7.46 4.30 -17.20
C LYS A 74 -8.11 2.96 -16.90
N PHE A 75 -7.80 2.35 -15.75
CA PHE A 75 -8.41 1.09 -15.34
C PHE A 75 -9.92 1.24 -15.15
N ASN A 76 -10.42 2.27 -14.48
CA ASN A 76 -11.86 2.48 -14.31
C ASN A 76 -12.59 2.58 -15.66
N LYS A 77 -12.02 3.33 -16.62
CA LYS A 77 -12.57 3.40 -17.98
C LYS A 77 -12.61 2.05 -18.69
N ILE A 78 -11.60 1.20 -18.49
CA ILE A 78 -11.58 -0.17 -19.02
C ILE A 78 -12.63 -1.04 -18.32
N LEU A 79 -12.77 -0.91 -16.99
CA LEU A 79 -13.73 -1.66 -16.19
C LEU A 79 -15.18 -1.35 -16.57
N GLU A 80 -15.51 -0.11 -16.98
CA GLU A 80 -16.85 0.23 -17.49
C GLU A 80 -17.28 -0.63 -18.68
N ASN A 81 -16.33 -1.09 -19.50
CA ASN A 81 -16.60 -1.92 -20.67
C ASN A 81 -16.61 -3.43 -20.37
N ILE A 82 -16.38 -3.83 -19.13
CA ILE A 82 -16.24 -5.23 -18.73
C ILE A 82 -17.48 -5.67 -17.94
N SER A 83 -18.06 -6.81 -18.28
CA SER A 83 -19.21 -7.36 -17.54
C SER A 83 -18.81 -8.26 -16.35
N ASN A 84 -17.50 -8.56 -16.22
CA ASN A 84 -16.99 -9.42 -15.16
C ASN A 84 -16.81 -8.66 -13.84
N GLU A 85 -17.80 -8.74 -12.97
CA GLU A 85 -17.82 -8.10 -11.65
C GLU A 85 -16.69 -8.58 -10.73
N ILE A 86 -16.28 -9.86 -10.83
CA ILE A 86 -15.18 -10.41 -10.02
C ILE A 86 -13.86 -9.77 -10.42
N ALA A 87 -13.62 -9.62 -11.73
CA ALA A 87 -12.43 -8.95 -12.22
C ALA A 87 -12.40 -7.48 -11.78
N LYS A 88 -13.54 -6.76 -11.84
CA LYS A 88 -13.63 -5.37 -11.35
C LYS A 88 -13.22 -5.25 -9.89
N GLU A 89 -13.80 -6.08 -9.03
CA GLU A 89 -13.51 -6.07 -7.60
C GLU A 89 -12.01 -6.36 -7.33
N GLN A 90 -11.44 -7.35 -8.01
CA GLN A 90 -10.02 -7.65 -7.88
C GLN A 90 -9.10 -6.51 -8.34
N ILE A 91 -9.44 -5.83 -9.45
CA ILE A 91 -8.69 -4.67 -9.91
C ILE A 91 -8.84 -3.49 -8.93
N SER A 92 -10.03 -3.26 -8.38
CA SER A 92 -10.23 -2.25 -7.34
C SER A 92 -9.37 -2.52 -6.09
N GLN A 93 -9.34 -3.77 -5.62
CA GLN A 93 -8.46 -4.17 -4.51
C GLN A 93 -6.97 -4.03 -4.84
N MET A 94 -6.58 -4.35 -6.08
CA MET A 94 -5.22 -4.12 -6.56
C MET A 94 -4.85 -2.63 -6.50
N LEU A 95 -5.73 -1.74 -6.94
CA LEU A 95 -5.51 -0.29 -6.88
C LEU A 95 -5.41 0.23 -5.43
N LEU A 96 -6.20 -0.32 -4.50
CA LEU A 96 -6.08 0.00 -3.08
C LEU A 96 -4.76 -0.50 -2.49
N ALA A 97 -4.34 -1.72 -2.85
CA ALA A 97 -3.05 -2.27 -2.45
C ALA A 97 -1.87 -1.42 -2.96
N TRP A 98 -1.98 -0.88 -4.17
CA TRP A 98 -1.03 0.08 -4.71
C TRP A 98 -0.93 1.33 -3.83
N GLN A 99 -2.07 1.98 -3.49
CA GLN A 99 -2.05 3.16 -2.61
C GLN A 99 -1.46 2.86 -1.23
N GLY A 100 -1.66 1.63 -0.73
CA GLY A 100 -1.04 1.15 0.50
C GLY A 100 0.48 0.95 0.42
N GLY A 101 1.12 1.22 -0.73
CA GLY A 101 2.55 1.04 -0.94
C GLY A 101 2.97 -0.43 -1.07
N LYS A 102 2.02 -1.33 -1.35
CA LYS A 102 2.28 -2.78 -1.41
C LYS A 102 3.08 -3.20 -2.65
N PHE A 103 3.17 -2.33 -3.66
CA PHE A 103 3.82 -2.60 -4.94
C PHE A 103 5.12 -1.82 -5.08
N SER A 104 6.13 -2.48 -5.63
CA SER A 104 7.39 -1.85 -6.01
C SER A 104 7.22 -0.89 -7.20
N GLU A 105 8.10 0.11 -7.31
CA GLU A 105 8.10 1.07 -8.43
C GLU A 105 8.10 0.39 -9.80
N ASN A 106 8.80 -0.73 -9.96
CA ASN A 106 8.79 -1.51 -11.19
C ASN A 106 7.40 -2.07 -11.53
N VAL A 107 6.69 -2.63 -10.55
CA VAL A 107 5.30 -3.12 -10.73
C VAL A 107 4.37 -1.96 -11.09
N GLN A 108 4.51 -0.83 -10.40
CA GLN A 108 3.73 0.38 -10.65
C GLN A 108 3.91 0.89 -12.08
N ASN A 109 5.16 1.01 -12.56
CA ASN A 109 5.45 1.43 -13.93
C ASN A 109 4.85 0.48 -14.98
N VAL A 110 5.01 -0.84 -14.77
CA VAL A 110 4.44 -1.84 -15.69
C VAL A 110 2.92 -1.79 -15.69
N LEU A 111 2.28 -1.59 -14.53
CA LEU A 111 0.82 -1.45 -14.44
C LEU A 111 0.29 -0.19 -15.12
N THR A 112 0.99 0.94 -15.02
CA THR A 112 0.63 2.16 -15.75
C THR A 112 0.79 1.97 -17.25
N GLU A 113 1.87 1.33 -17.69
CA GLU A 113 2.08 1.05 -19.10
C GLU A 113 1.04 0.05 -19.63
N LEU A 114 0.64 -0.92 -18.80
CA LEU A 114 -0.41 -1.89 -19.11
C LEU A 114 -1.76 -1.21 -19.28
N SER A 115 -2.14 -0.31 -18.37
CA SER A 115 -3.41 0.42 -18.45
C SER A 115 -3.47 1.34 -19.68
N SER A 116 -2.33 1.93 -20.07
CA SER A 116 -2.20 2.71 -21.31
C SER A 116 -2.37 1.82 -22.54
N SER A 117 -1.65 0.69 -22.57
CA SER A 117 -1.68 -0.25 -23.70
C SER A 117 -3.05 -0.91 -23.89
N LEU A 118 -3.79 -1.11 -22.79
CA LEU A 118 -5.18 -1.59 -22.81
C LEU A 118 -6.15 -0.58 -23.43
N LEU A 119 -5.93 0.73 -23.25
CA LEU A 119 -6.73 1.78 -23.90
C LEU A 119 -6.38 1.98 -25.37
N GLU A 120 -5.11 1.75 -25.73
CA GLU A 120 -4.64 1.79 -27.12
C GLU A 120 -5.01 0.52 -27.91
N ASP A 121 -5.74 -0.43 -27.28
CA ASP A 121 -6.13 -1.73 -27.85
C ASP A 121 -4.92 -2.52 -28.42
N ASN A 122 -3.72 -2.29 -27.88
CA ASN A 122 -2.47 -2.92 -28.32
C ASN A 122 -2.26 -4.28 -27.63
N THR A 123 -2.91 -5.32 -28.18
CA THR A 123 -2.92 -6.67 -27.62
C THR A 123 -1.53 -7.32 -27.51
N VAL A 124 -0.60 -7.01 -28.42
CA VAL A 124 0.77 -7.54 -28.40
C VAL A 124 1.52 -7.02 -27.18
N LYS A 125 1.50 -5.69 -26.99
CA LYS A 125 2.17 -5.03 -25.87
C LYS A 125 1.53 -5.38 -24.52
N VAL A 126 0.21 -5.50 -24.49
CA VAL A 126 -0.53 -5.92 -23.29
C VAL A 126 -0.12 -7.32 -22.83
N ASN A 127 0.02 -8.28 -23.76
CA ASN A 127 0.48 -9.64 -23.43
C ASN A 127 1.93 -9.65 -22.96
N GLU A 128 2.82 -8.88 -23.59
CA GLU A 128 4.22 -8.73 -23.16
C GLU A 128 4.31 -8.19 -21.74
N LEU A 129 3.56 -7.12 -21.43
CA LEU A 129 3.51 -6.51 -20.10
C LEU A 129 2.89 -7.46 -19.07
N HIS A 130 1.87 -8.24 -19.43
CA HIS A 130 1.30 -9.26 -18.55
C HIS A 130 2.33 -10.34 -18.19
N LEU A 131 3.10 -10.84 -19.17
CA LEU A 131 4.17 -11.80 -18.92
C LEU A 131 5.29 -11.19 -18.06
N LYS A 132 5.68 -9.93 -18.36
CA LYS A 132 6.66 -9.19 -17.56
C LYS A 132 6.22 -9.11 -16.11
N LEU A 133 4.93 -8.80 -15.86
CA LEU A 133 4.36 -8.72 -14.52
C LEU A 133 4.34 -10.11 -13.83
N ALA A 134 4.06 -11.18 -14.56
CA ALA A 134 4.06 -12.56 -14.05
C ALA A 134 5.46 -13.07 -13.65
N MET A 135 6.52 -12.55 -14.30
CA MET A 135 7.90 -12.88 -13.97
C MET A 135 8.42 -12.16 -12.71
N ILE A 136 7.71 -11.13 -12.23
CA ILE A 136 8.12 -10.40 -11.02
C ILE A 136 7.93 -11.32 -9.80
N PRO A 137 8.94 -11.45 -8.91
CA PRO A 137 8.86 -12.32 -7.74
C PRO A 137 7.94 -11.78 -6.63
N GLU A 138 7.16 -10.74 -6.90
CA GLU A 138 6.28 -10.09 -5.92
C GLU A 138 4.95 -10.87 -5.81
N GLU A 139 4.69 -11.51 -4.68
CA GLU A 139 3.47 -12.32 -4.50
C GLU A 139 2.20 -11.48 -4.51
N ALA A 140 2.31 -10.21 -4.06
CA ALA A 140 1.19 -9.29 -3.97
C ALA A 140 0.54 -9.00 -5.34
N ILE A 141 1.31 -9.02 -6.44
CA ILE A 141 0.75 -8.80 -7.79
C ILE A 141 0.21 -10.09 -8.42
N LYS A 142 0.76 -11.25 -8.05
CA LYS A 142 0.40 -12.54 -8.64
C LYS A 142 -1.07 -12.90 -8.44
N GLN A 143 -1.63 -12.55 -7.29
CA GLN A 143 -3.06 -12.77 -6.99
C GLN A 143 -4.02 -11.97 -7.90
N TYR A 144 -3.53 -10.92 -8.56
CA TYR A 144 -4.34 -10.07 -9.46
C TYR A 144 -4.10 -10.38 -10.95
N LEU A 145 -3.15 -11.25 -11.29
CA LEU A 145 -2.82 -11.58 -12.69
C LEU A 145 -4.02 -12.19 -13.43
N SER A 146 -4.83 -13.02 -12.77
CA SER A 146 -6.05 -13.58 -13.35
C SER A 146 -7.05 -12.50 -13.75
N ALA A 147 -7.25 -11.49 -12.90
CA ALA A 147 -8.12 -10.36 -13.19
C ALA A 147 -7.57 -9.53 -14.36
N LEU A 148 -6.27 -9.25 -14.36
CA LEU A 148 -5.60 -8.55 -15.46
C LEU A 148 -5.72 -9.32 -16.79
N LYS A 149 -5.62 -10.65 -16.75
CA LYS A 149 -5.83 -11.49 -17.94
C LYS A 149 -7.26 -11.41 -18.47
N CYS A 150 -8.25 -11.27 -17.58
CA CYS A 150 -9.64 -11.07 -18.00
C CYS A 150 -9.81 -9.76 -18.77
N LEU A 151 -9.06 -8.70 -18.42
CA LEU A 151 -9.10 -7.43 -19.15
C LEU A 151 -8.60 -7.58 -20.61
N MET A 152 -7.75 -8.57 -20.87
CA MET A 152 -7.18 -8.82 -22.22
C MET A 152 -8.15 -9.55 -23.16
N HIS A 153 -9.17 -10.22 -22.61
CA HIS A 153 -10.14 -11.02 -23.38
C HIS A 153 -11.52 -10.34 -23.46
N ARG A 154 -11.52 -9.00 -23.45
CA ARG A 154 -12.70 -8.14 -23.62
C ARG A 154 -13.49 -8.49 -24.88
#